data_AF-A0A378NPQ1-F1
#
_entry.id   AF-A0A378NPQ1-F1
#
_cell.length_a   1.000
_cell.length_b   1.000
_cell.length_c   1.000
_cell.angle_alpha   90.00
_cell.angle_beta   90.00
_cell.angle_gamma   90.00
#
_symmetry.space_group_name_H-M   'P 1'
#
loop_
_entity.id
_entity.type
_entity.pdbx_description
1 polymer ?
#
loop_
_entity_poly.entity_id
_entity_poly.type
_entity_poly.pdbx_seq_one_letter_code
_entity_poly.pdbx_strand_id
1 'polypeptide(L)'
;MFFRKYKIFGSSLIVAACISIGFPSQASMTPMQNNYTLKGLSQHQQRETSAVIALKTDNDDNTFDKKETSNHSVSEKIAAILKGDSDKKEQDKVVNYGSSSIMGSAIATREQCVNYLLKNNPNPKITVSAEELVDYYYEEAGKEGIRPDAAFAQALKETGFFRYGGTVTPDQNNYCGLGTTSATVKGAYFETARIGVRAHIQHLLAYASVRPPREDVVDPRYSLVRAVYSTSTIDTWPGLNGRWAVPGNNYGQEILQILDNITEE
;
A
#
# COMPACT_ATOMS: atom_id res chain seq x y z
N MET A 1 33.36 21.94 48.07
CA MET A 1 34.43 21.07 48.64
C MET A 1 33.81 19.99 49.50
N PHE A 2 34.61 19.00 49.93
CA PHE A 2 34.27 17.85 50.78
C PHE A 2 33.39 16.74 50.17
N PHE A 3 34.04 15.60 49.93
CA PHE A 3 33.43 14.27 49.78
C PHE A 3 33.18 13.64 51.16
N ARG A 4 32.24 12.69 51.24
CA ARG A 4 32.58 11.38 51.82
C ARG A 4 31.75 10.25 51.18
N LYS A 5 32.41 9.11 50.93
CA LYS A 5 31.81 7.86 50.42
C LYS A 5 31.39 6.97 51.59
N TYR A 6 30.37 6.13 51.39
CA TYR A 6 30.35 4.76 51.92
C TYR A 6 29.88 3.76 50.84
N LYS A 7 30.22 2.48 51.03
CA LYS A 7 30.09 1.30 50.13
C LYS A 7 30.08 0.06 51.06
N ILE A 8 30.04 -1.18 50.51
CA ILE A 8 30.18 -2.51 51.19
C ILE A 8 28.83 -3.04 51.73
N PHE A 9 28.44 -4.34 51.65
CA PHE A 9 28.68 -5.48 50.72
C PHE A 9 27.66 -6.62 51.06
N GLY A 10 27.61 -7.71 50.28
CA GLY A 10 26.85 -8.95 50.59
C GLY A 10 25.74 -9.23 49.55
N SER A 11 25.71 -10.28 48.71
CA SER A 11 26.36 -11.61 48.61
C SER A 11 25.68 -12.76 49.37
N SER A 12 25.02 -13.69 48.65
CA SER A 12 25.34 -15.14 48.66
C SER A 12 24.57 -15.94 47.56
N LEU A 13 24.89 -17.23 47.40
CA LEU A 13 24.42 -18.18 46.37
C LEU A 13 23.70 -19.41 46.98
N ILE A 14 22.65 -19.92 46.31
CA ILE A 14 22.13 -21.32 46.32
C ILE A 14 21.50 -21.57 44.92
N VAL A 15 21.68 -22.64 44.11
CA VAL A 15 22.40 -23.95 44.09
C VAL A 15 21.49 -25.21 44.12
N ALA A 16 21.60 -26.05 43.06
CA ALA A 16 21.04 -27.39 42.86
C ALA A 16 19.49 -27.51 42.68
N ALA A 17 18.91 -28.57 42.08
CA ALA A 17 19.46 -29.85 41.58
C ALA A 17 18.78 -30.32 40.26
N CYS A 18 19.32 -31.38 39.63
CA CYS A 18 18.84 -31.96 38.36
C CYS A 18 18.05 -33.28 38.56
N ILE A 19 17.19 -33.64 37.60
CA ILE A 19 16.79 -35.04 37.35
C ILE A 19 16.80 -35.29 35.83
N SER A 20 17.29 -36.47 35.41
CA SER A 20 17.37 -36.92 34.02
C SER A 20 16.88 -38.36 33.90
N ILE A 21 16.18 -38.71 32.82
CA ILE A 21 15.79 -40.08 32.46
C ILE A 21 15.74 -40.20 30.93
N GLY A 22 15.97 -41.38 30.34
CA GLY A 22 15.79 -41.57 28.90
C GLY A 22 16.05 -42.97 28.36
N PHE A 23 15.52 -43.22 27.14
CA PHE A 23 15.80 -44.33 26.21
C PHE A 23 15.36 -45.75 26.69
N PRO A 24 14.86 -46.64 25.79
CA PRO A 24 15.52 -47.06 24.54
C PRO A 24 14.65 -46.95 23.27
N SER A 25 15.19 -47.48 22.15
CA SER A 25 14.63 -47.45 20.79
C SER A 25 14.59 -48.85 20.17
N GLN A 26 13.55 -49.15 19.39
CA GLN A 26 13.56 -50.13 18.29
C GLN A 26 12.55 -49.75 17.19
N ALA A 27 12.78 -50.24 15.96
CA ALA A 27 11.89 -50.05 14.80
C ALA A 27 10.81 -51.16 14.72
N SER A 28 9.86 -51.23 13.78
CA SER A 28 9.55 -50.52 12.51
C SER A 28 8.01 -50.53 12.34
N MET A 29 7.30 -49.96 11.35
CA MET A 29 7.46 -49.98 9.88
C MET A 29 6.87 -48.71 9.25
N THR A 30 7.42 -48.25 8.12
CA THR A 30 6.89 -47.10 7.35
C THR A 30 6.04 -47.56 6.17
N PRO A 31 4.78 -47.09 6.01
CA PRO A 31 4.16 -47.03 4.69
C PRO A 31 4.90 -45.96 3.85
N MET A 32 5.06 -46.19 2.54
CA MET A 32 5.70 -45.21 1.66
C MET A 32 4.81 -43.97 1.49
N GLN A 33 5.22 -42.84 2.07
CA GLN A 33 4.75 -41.53 1.63
C GLN A 33 5.59 -41.08 0.43
N ASN A 34 4.97 -40.96 -0.74
CA ASN A 34 5.58 -40.32 -1.91
C ASN A 34 5.69 -38.81 -1.68
N ASN A 35 6.75 -38.39 -0.98
CA ASN A 35 7.02 -37.00 -0.64
C ASN A 35 7.48 -36.20 -1.87
N TYR A 36 6.50 -35.73 -2.66
CA TYR A 36 6.71 -34.75 -3.73
C TYR A 36 7.07 -33.37 -3.13
N THR A 37 8.33 -33.21 -2.75
CA THR A 37 8.87 -31.96 -2.16
C THR A 37 8.99 -30.87 -3.22
N LEU A 38 7.94 -30.06 -3.39
CA LEU A 38 7.98 -28.84 -4.20
C LEU A 38 8.88 -27.79 -3.52
N LYS A 39 10.06 -27.55 -4.11
CA LYS A 39 11.00 -26.53 -3.62
C LYS A 39 10.41 -25.13 -3.77
N GLY A 40 10.40 -24.36 -2.69
CA GLY A 40 10.01 -22.93 -2.68
C GLY A 40 8.91 -22.55 -1.70
N LEU A 41 8.21 -23.53 -1.08
CA LEU A 41 7.10 -23.27 -0.15
C LEU A 41 7.52 -23.38 1.32
N SER A 42 6.95 -22.53 2.17
CA SER A 42 7.11 -22.56 3.63
C SER A 42 6.36 -23.73 4.28
N GLN A 43 6.71 -24.07 5.54
CA GLN A 43 6.04 -25.18 6.27
C GLN A 43 4.54 -24.97 6.49
N HIS A 44 4.03 -23.72 6.47
CA HIS A 44 2.59 -23.47 6.56
C HIS A 44 1.88 -23.90 5.26
N GLN A 45 2.39 -23.42 4.13
CA GLN A 45 1.85 -23.70 2.79
C GLN A 45 1.86 -25.19 2.46
N GLN A 46 2.90 -25.92 2.91
CA GLN A 46 3.00 -27.37 2.74
C GLN A 46 1.88 -28.15 3.47
N ARG A 47 1.39 -27.65 4.61
CA ARG A 47 0.33 -28.31 5.39
C ARG A 47 -1.04 -28.17 4.72
N GLU A 48 -1.35 -26.99 4.19
CA GLU A 48 -2.62 -26.74 3.50
C GLU A 48 -2.74 -27.57 2.22
N THR A 49 -1.68 -27.70 1.42
CA THR A 49 -1.70 -28.54 0.21
C THR A 49 -1.94 -30.02 0.51
N SER A 50 -1.44 -30.55 1.63
CA SER A 50 -1.70 -31.95 2.03
C SER A 50 -3.14 -32.17 2.50
N ALA A 51 -3.75 -31.21 3.19
CA ALA A 51 -5.14 -31.31 3.64
C ALA A 51 -6.15 -31.39 2.48
N VAL A 52 -5.92 -30.61 1.41
CA VAL A 52 -6.77 -30.60 0.20
C VAL A 52 -6.71 -31.93 -0.57
N ILE A 53 -5.59 -32.67 -0.48
CA ILE A 53 -5.46 -34.01 -1.09
C ILE A 53 -6.16 -35.06 -0.22
N ALA A 54 -5.98 -35.02 1.10
CA ALA A 54 -6.60 -35.97 2.02
C ALA A 54 -8.14 -35.99 1.97
N LEU A 55 -8.76 -34.81 1.82
CA LEU A 55 -10.22 -34.63 1.69
C LEU A 55 -10.84 -35.22 0.40
N LYS A 56 -10.05 -35.91 -0.45
CA LYS A 56 -10.45 -36.34 -1.80
C LYS A 56 -10.44 -37.86 -2.01
N THR A 57 -10.31 -38.64 -0.94
CA THR A 57 -10.03 -40.09 -1.02
C THR A 57 -11.07 -41.01 -0.37
N ASP A 58 -11.93 -40.48 0.51
CA ASP A 58 -12.90 -41.28 1.27
C ASP A 58 -14.35 -40.93 0.88
N ASN A 59 -15.01 -41.82 0.14
CA ASN A 59 -16.41 -42.28 0.31
C ASN A 59 -16.87 -43.06 -0.94
N ASP A 60 -16.61 -44.38 -0.94
CA ASP A 60 -17.37 -45.36 -1.73
C ASP A 60 -18.42 -46.05 -0.82
N ASP A 61 -19.42 -46.67 -1.46
CA ASP A 61 -20.46 -47.57 -0.91
C ASP A 61 -21.63 -47.00 -0.03
N ASN A 62 -22.81 -46.88 -0.69
CA ASN A 62 -24.15 -47.40 -0.32
C ASN A 62 -24.74 -47.21 1.11
N THR A 63 -26.06 -46.99 1.31
CA THR A 63 -27.27 -47.44 0.57
C THR A 63 -28.50 -46.56 0.88
N PHE A 64 -29.61 -46.73 0.12
CA PHE A 64 -30.98 -46.15 0.33
C PHE A 64 -31.08 -44.61 0.15
N ASP A 65 -32.01 -44.04 -0.61
CA ASP A 65 -33.29 -44.55 -1.12
C ASP A 65 -33.61 -44.03 -2.56
N LYS A 66 -34.69 -44.54 -3.17
CA LYS A 66 -35.00 -44.43 -4.61
C LYS A 66 -35.80 -43.16 -4.97
N LYS A 67 -35.16 -42.16 -5.59
CA LYS A 67 -35.90 -41.09 -6.29
C LYS A 67 -35.25 -40.60 -7.61
N GLU A 68 -35.97 -40.87 -8.69
CA GLU A 68 -35.97 -40.29 -10.05
C GLU A 68 -34.76 -39.46 -10.52
N THR A 69 -33.99 -40.03 -11.45
CA THR A 69 -32.93 -39.36 -12.21
C THR A 69 -33.48 -38.47 -13.33
N SER A 70 -33.49 -37.16 -13.13
CA SER A 70 -33.65 -36.18 -14.22
C SER A 70 -32.30 -35.93 -14.91
N ASN A 71 -32.04 -36.69 -15.98
CA ASN A 71 -30.83 -36.57 -16.79
C ASN A 71 -30.80 -35.29 -17.65
N HIS A 72 -30.63 -34.12 -17.03
CA HIS A 72 -30.08 -32.96 -17.73
C HIS A 72 -28.57 -33.14 -17.88
N SER A 73 -28.07 -33.03 -19.10
CA SER A 73 -26.80 -33.65 -19.48
C SER A 73 -25.61 -32.95 -18.85
N VAL A 74 -24.65 -33.74 -18.37
CA VAL A 74 -23.33 -33.22 -17.98
C VAL A 74 -22.67 -32.51 -19.15
N SER A 75 -22.94 -32.94 -20.39
CA SER A 75 -22.48 -32.26 -21.61
C SER A 75 -23.09 -30.86 -21.81
N GLU A 76 -24.30 -30.58 -21.32
CA GLU A 76 -24.89 -29.23 -21.35
C GLU A 76 -24.23 -28.32 -20.32
N LYS A 77 -23.89 -28.84 -19.13
CA LYS A 77 -23.11 -28.11 -18.11
C LYS A 77 -21.68 -27.84 -18.59
N ILE A 78 -21.05 -28.82 -19.24
CA ILE A 78 -19.74 -28.64 -19.90
C ILE A 78 -19.85 -27.61 -21.04
N ALA A 79 -20.91 -27.65 -21.86
CA ALA A 79 -21.14 -26.66 -22.91
C ALA A 79 -21.39 -25.24 -22.34
N ALA A 80 -22.04 -25.12 -21.17
CA ALA A 80 -22.21 -23.85 -20.48
C ALA A 80 -20.90 -23.33 -19.86
N ILE A 81 -19.99 -24.21 -19.44
CA ILE A 81 -18.63 -23.84 -19.01
C ILE A 81 -17.76 -23.43 -20.22
N LEU A 82 -17.85 -24.14 -21.35
CA LEU A 82 -17.13 -23.82 -22.59
C LEU A 82 -17.70 -22.62 -23.37
N LYS A 83 -18.94 -22.22 -23.07
CA LYS A 83 -19.55 -20.92 -23.45
C LYS A 83 -19.58 -19.93 -22.28
N GLY A 84 -18.80 -20.19 -21.23
CA GLY A 84 -18.77 -19.37 -20.02
C GLY A 84 -17.91 -18.12 -20.18
N ASP A 85 -18.57 -16.97 -20.09
CA ASP A 85 -17.98 -15.64 -19.90
C ASP A 85 -16.97 -15.16 -20.97
N SER A 86 -17.39 -15.21 -22.24
CA SER A 86 -16.80 -14.39 -23.30
C SER A 86 -17.45 -13.01 -23.45
N ASP A 87 -18.17 -12.51 -22.43
CA ASP A 87 -18.94 -11.26 -22.49
C ASP A 87 -18.97 -10.45 -21.17
N LYS A 88 -17.85 -10.47 -20.43
CA LYS A 88 -17.47 -9.38 -19.52
C LYS A 88 -16.10 -8.83 -19.89
N LYS A 89 -16.03 -8.19 -21.05
CA LYS A 89 -15.14 -7.03 -21.18
C LYS A 89 -15.67 -5.95 -20.24
N GLU A 90 -14.98 -5.76 -19.12
CA GLU A 90 -14.98 -4.46 -18.46
C GLU A 90 -14.60 -3.44 -19.54
N GLN A 91 -15.53 -2.52 -19.83
CA GLN A 91 -15.43 -1.67 -21.00
C GLN A 91 -14.37 -0.61 -20.71
N ASP A 92 -13.14 -0.81 -21.21
CA ASP A 92 -12.00 0.10 -21.06
C ASP A 92 -12.45 1.56 -21.25
N LYS A 93 -12.72 2.26 -20.14
CA LYS A 93 -12.96 3.70 -20.16
C LYS A 93 -11.67 4.30 -20.68
N VAL A 94 -11.73 5.08 -21.76
CA VAL A 94 -10.51 5.66 -22.36
C VAL A 94 -10.00 6.75 -21.43
N VAL A 95 -9.15 6.35 -20.48
CA VAL A 95 -8.77 7.17 -19.34
C VAL A 95 -7.91 8.35 -19.80
N ASN A 96 -8.42 9.56 -19.62
CA ASN A 96 -7.91 10.79 -20.22
C ASN A 96 -6.86 11.50 -19.34
N TYR A 97 -6.14 10.78 -18.48
CA TYR A 97 -5.04 11.34 -17.68
C TYR A 97 -3.79 11.72 -18.51
N GLY A 98 -3.81 11.48 -19.82
CA GLY A 98 -2.74 11.83 -20.76
C GLY A 98 -1.49 10.99 -20.61
N SER A 99 -0.57 11.42 -19.74
CA SER A 99 0.69 10.73 -19.46
C SER A 99 0.71 10.12 -18.07
N SER A 100 1.21 8.89 -17.93
CA SER A 100 1.45 8.25 -16.65
C SER A 100 2.69 8.77 -15.91
N SER A 101 3.40 9.78 -16.43
CA SER A 101 4.59 10.36 -15.78
C SER A 101 4.24 11.30 -14.61
N ILE A 102 5.13 11.32 -13.61
CA ILE A 102 5.14 12.27 -12.49
C ILE A 102 5.63 13.66 -12.95
N MET A 103 6.53 13.69 -13.93
CA MET A 103 7.08 14.92 -14.50
C MET A 103 6.22 15.42 -15.67
N GLY A 104 6.16 16.73 -15.86
CA GLY A 104 5.47 17.38 -16.99
C GLY A 104 4.46 18.44 -16.59
N SER A 105 3.76 18.97 -17.60
CA SER A 105 2.67 19.94 -17.42
C SER A 105 1.39 19.28 -16.94
N ALA A 106 0.53 20.05 -16.28
CA ALA A 106 -0.86 19.66 -16.06
C ALA A 106 -1.64 19.57 -17.38
N ILE A 107 -2.71 18.76 -17.35
CA ILE A 107 -3.77 18.75 -18.37
C ILE A 107 -5.10 19.27 -17.81
N ALA A 108 -5.34 19.07 -16.50
CA ALA A 108 -6.48 19.67 -15.82
C ALA A 108 -6.23 21.18 -15.58
N THR A 109 -7.32 21.93 -15.41
CA THR A 109 -7.26 23.31 -14.93
C THR A 109 -7.32 23.37 -13.40
N ARG A 110 -6.95 24.54 -12.83
CA ARG A 110 -7.15 24.82 -11.40
C ARG A 110 -8.62 24.76 -11.01
N GLU A 111 -9.49 25.32 -11.84
CA GLU A 111 -10.94 25.34 -11.66
C GLU A 111 -11.51 23.92 -11.59
N GLN A 112 -11.06 23.02 -12.48
CA GLN A 112 -11.40 21.61 -12.42
C GLN A 112 -10.95 20.93 -11.12
N CYS A 113 -9.74 21.20 -10.65
CA CYS A 113 -9.26 20.68 -9.35
C CYS A 113 -10.12 21.16 -8.18
N VAL A 114 -10.54 22.44 -8.17
CA VAL A 114 -11.41 23.03 -7.14
C VAL A 114 -12.83 22.45 -7.22
N ASN A 115 -13.41 22.40 -8.42
CA ASN A 115 -14.75 21.84 -8.67
C ASN A 115 -14.81 20.38 -8.22
N TYR A 116 -13.85 19.55 -8.64
CA TYR A 116 -13.80 18.14 -8.25
C TYR A 116 -13.66 17.96 -6.74
N LEU A 117 -12.84 18.78 -6.08
CA LEU A 117 -12.72 18.76 -4.62
C LEU A 117 -14.06 19.12 -3.96
N LEU A 118 -14.64 20.27 -4.26
CA LEU A 118 -15.82 20.78 -3.57
C LEU A 118 -17.08 19.95 -3.85
N LYS A 119 -17.21 19.38 -5.07
CA LYS A 119 -18.23 18.40 -5.44
C LYS A 119 -18.15 17.12 -4.58
N ASN A 120 -16.93 16.61 -4.36
CA ASN A 120 -16.71 15.40 -3.56
C ASN A 120 -16.65 15.66 -2.05
N ASN A 121 -16.31 16.87 -1.61
CA ASN A 121 -16.36 17.32 -0.23
C ASN A 121 -16.61 18.85 -0.14
N PRO A 122 -17.86 19.29 0.08
CA PRO A 122 -18.18 20.72 0.20
C PRO A 122 -17.58 21.43 1.43
N ASN A 123 -17.01 20.69 2.38
CA ASN A 123 -16.39 21.22 3.60
C ASN A 123 -15.02 20.53 3.85
N PRO A 124 -13.99 20.81 3.04
CA PRO A 124 -12.65 20.25 3.23
C PRO A 124 -12.00 20.81 4.50
N LYS A 125 -11.38 19.94 5.30
CA LYS A 125 -10.69 20.36 6.54
C LYS A 125 -9.28 20.86 6.20
N ILE A 126 -9.21 22.00 5.54
CA ILE A 126 -7.97 22.65 5.11
C ILE A 126 -7.80 24.01 5.82
N THR A 127 -6.56 24.48 5.91
CA THR A 127 -6.15 25.69 6.64
C THR A 127 -6.24 26.97 5.81
N VAL A 128 -6.52 26.82 4.52
CA VAL A 128 -6.63 27.85 3.48
C VAL A 128 -7.84 27.53 2.58
N SER A 129 -8.16 28.34 1.57
CA SER A 129 -9.28 28.03 0.65
C SER A 129 -8.94 26.85 -0.29
N ALA A 130 -9.96 26.29 -0.95
CA ALA A 130 -9.76 25.21 -1.93
C ALA A 130 -8.93 25.69 -3.13
N GLU A 131 -9.22 26.92 -3.58
CA GLU A 131 -8.54 27.64 -4.65
C GLU A 131 -7.07 27.89 -4.26
N GLU A 132 -6.82 28.45 -3.07
CA GLU A 132 -5.48 28.77 -2.59
C GLU A 132 -4.61 27.51 -2.43
N LEU A 133 -5.19 26.41 -1.94
CA LEU A 133 -4.47 25.13 -1.86
C LEU A 133 -4.12 24.59 -3.26
N VAL A 134 -5.05 24.64 -4.21
CA VAL A 134 -4.79 24.24 -5.61
C VAL A 134 -3.72 25.14 -6.24
N ASP A 135 -3.76 26.45 -6.01
CA ASP A 135 -2.73 27.38 -6.47
C ASP A 135 -1.34 27.01 -5.95
N TYR A 136 -1.19 26.67 -4.67
CA TYR A 136 0.08 26.18 -4.13
C TYR A 136 0.59 24.91 -4.81
N TYR A 137 -0.29 23.99 -5.22
CA TYR A 137 0.12 22.82 -6.02
C TYR A 137 0.68 23.23 -7.37
N TYR A 138 -0.03 24.10 -8.11
CA TYR A 138 0.43 24.57 -9.43
C TYR A 138 1.71 25.41 -9.36
N GLU A 139 1.89 26.21 -8.31
CA GLU A 139 3.12 27.00 -8.11
C GLU A 139 4.31 26.14 -7.68
N GLU A 140 4.19 25.33 -6.62
CA GLU A 140 5.33 24.58 -6.09
C GLU A 140 5.74 23.41 -7.00
N ALA A 141 4.78 22.70 -7.62
CA ALA A 141 5.12 21.64 -8.59
C ALA A 141 5.67 22.22 -9.91
N GLY A 142 5.12 23.36 -10.35
CA GLY A 142 5.58 24.07 -11.54
C GLY A 142 7.03 24.52 -11.47
N LYS A 143 7.54 24.89 -10.28
CA LYS A 143 8.96 25.16 -10.04
C LYS A 143 9.83 23.93 -10.36
N GLU A 144 9.42 22.75 -9.90
CA GLU A 144 10.23 21.54 -10.03
C GLU A 144 10.04 20.79 -11.36
N GLY A 145 8.96 21.07 -12.09
CA GLY A 145 8.58 20.37 -13.32
C GLY A 145 7.72 19.12 -13.08
N ILE A 146 7.08 19.03 -11.92
CA ILE A 146 6.17 17.94 -11.54
C ILE A 146 4.74 18.32 -11.92
N ARG A 147 3.95 17.33 -12.33
CA ARG A 147 2.52 17.50 -12.65
C ARG A 147 1.71 17.93 -11.42
N PRO A 148 1.20 19.18 -11.34
CA PRO A 148 0.48 19.65 -10.15
C PRO A 148 -0.90 19.02 -10.03
N ASP A 149 -1.55 18.74 -11.16
CA ASP A 149 -2.85 18.09 -11.25
C ASP A 149 -2.83 16.67 -10.69
N ALA A 150 -1.82 15.88 -11.08
CA ALA A 150 -1.62 14.53 -10.57
C ALA A 150 -1.14 14.52 -9.10
N ALA A 151 -0.29 15.46 -8.69
CA ALA A 151 0.09 15.63 -7.28
C ALA A 151 -1.09 16.07 -6.39
N PHE A 152 -2.03 16.86 -6.92
CA PHE A 152 -3.28 17.20 -6.24
C PHE A 152 -4.24 16.00 -6.20
N ALA A 153 -4.37 15.22 -7.28
CA ALA A 153 -5.12 13.95 -7.28
C ALA A 153 -4.60 12.96 -6.22
N GLN A 154 -3.27 12.89 -6.04
CA GLN A 154 -2.64 12.17 -4.93
C GLN A 154 -3.03 12.76 -3.57
N ALA A 155 -3.08 14.08 -3.42
CA ALA A 155 -3.52 14.73 -2.18
C ALA A 155 -4.95 14.34 -1.78
N LEU A 156 -5.87 14.29 -2.75
CA LEU A 156 -7.25 13.84 -2.54
C LEU A 156 -7.29 12.38 -2.08
N LYS A 157 -6.45 11.51 -2.66
CA LYS A 157 -6.31 10.11 -2.25
C LYS A 157 -5.81 9.96 -0.82
N GLU A 158 -4.67 10.58 -0.49
CA GLU A 158 -3.99 10.43 0.80
C GLU A 158 -4.80 11.02 1.97
N THR A 159 -5.57 12.09 1.73
CA THR A 159 -6.36 12.77 2.77
C THR A 159 -7.84 12.38 2.81
N GLY A 160 -8.29 11.53 1.88
CA GLY A 160 -9.71 11.20 1.70
C GLY A 160 -10.55 12.43 1.33
N PHE A 161 -10.07 13.25 0.39
CA PHE A 161 -10.61 14.57 0.03
C PHE A 161 -10.64 15.54 1.24
N PHE A 162 -9.53 15.62 1.96
CA PHE A 162 -9.35 16.42 3.19
C PHE A 162 -10.43 16.17 4.27
N ARG A 163 -10.95 14.93 4.32
CA ARG A 163 -11.78 14.44 5.43
C ARG A 163 -10.94 13.96 6.60
N TYR A 164 -9.77 13.38 6.29
CA TYR A 164 -8.85 12.67 7.20
C TYR A 164 -9.49 11.44 7.86
N GLY A 165 -8.66 10.58 8.46
CA GLY A 165 -9.09 9.29 9.01
C GLY A 165 -7.95 8.33 9.41
N GLY A 166 -6.74 8.57 8.91
CA GLY A 166 -5.49 7.97 9.44
C GLY A 166 -4.91 8.78 10.61
N THR A 167 -3.60 8.64 10.86
CA THR A 167 -2.89 9.38 11.93
C THR A 167 -2.58 10.85 11.60
N VAL A 168 -2.82 11.29 10.37
CA VAL A 168 -2.68 12.69 9.96
C VAL A 168 -3.92 13.48 10.30
N THR A 169 -3.75 14.66 10.92
CA THR A 169 -4.82 15.61 11.24
C THR A 169 -4.73 16.91 10.41
N PRO A 170 -5.85 17.65 10.22
CA PRO A 170 -5.92 18.86 9.39
C PRO A 170 -4.83 19.91 9.68
N ASP A 171 -4.55 20.13 10.95
CA ASP A 171 -3.59 21.11 11.47
C ASP A 171 -2.14 20.84 11.00
N GLN A 172 -1.82 19.60 10.61
CA GLN A 172 -0.46 19.23 10.21
C GLN A 172 -0.06 19.75 8.83
N ASN A 173 -1.01 20.23 8.01
CA ASN A 173 -0.80 20.58 6.59
C ASN A 173 -0.13 19.46 5.75
N ASN A 174 -0.24 18.20 6.20
CA ASN A 174 0.46 17.07 5.62
C ASN A 174 -0.45 16.33 4.62
N TYR A 175 -0.39 16.73 3.35
CA TYR A 175 -1.32 16.26 2.33
C TYR A 175 -0.91 14.94 1.65
N CYS A 176 0.04 14.21 2.22
CA CYS A 176 0.77 13.13 1.52
C CYS A 176 1.30 11.99 2.41
N GLY A 177 0.84 11.90 3.66
CA GLY A 177 1.22 10.81 4.58
C GLY A 177 2.67 10.85 5.08
N LEU A 178 3.39 11.96 4.89
CA LEU A 178 4.81 12.04 5.26
C LEU A 178 5.02 11.72 6.74
N GLY A 179 5.83 10.71 7.03
CA GLY A 179 6.23 10.32 8.39
C GLY A 179 5.32 9.33 9.12
N THR A 180 4.19 8.89 8.56
CA THR A 180 3.27 7.95 9.23
C THR A 180 3.80 6.50 9.20
N THR A 181 4.76 6.17 10.07
CA THR A 181 5.37 4.83 10.12
C THR A 181 4.52 3.78 10.85
N SER A 182 3.43 4.17 11.51
CA SER A 182 2.46 3.27 12.14
C SER A 182 1.12 3.98 12.37
N ALA A 183 0.10 3.24 12.80
CA ALA A 183 -1.18 3.78 13.29
C ALA A 183 -1.07 4.55 14.64
N THR A 184 0.12 4.72 15.20
CA THR A 184 0.38 5.46 16.44
C THR A 184 1.41 6.59 16.30
N VAL A 185 2.20 6.61 15.23
CA VAL A 185 3.13 7.70 14.92
C VAL A 185 2.38 8.78 14.14
N LYS A 186 2.34 9.99 14.71
CA LYS A 186 1.85 11.20 14.02
C LYS A 186 2.73 11.49 12.81
N GLY A 187 2.12 11.95 11.72
CA GLY A 187 2.87 12.40 10.54
C GLY A 187 3.71 13.65 10.84
N ALA A 188 4.55 14.04 9.87
CA ALA A 188 5.22 15.33 9.84
C ALA A 188 4.21 16.48 9.94
N TYR A 189 4.64 17.61 10.51
CA TYR A 189 3.85 18.82 10.69
C TYR A 189 4.52 19.96 9.90
N PHE A 190 3.73 20.71 9.14
CA PHE A 190 4.21 21.82 8.33
C PHE A 190 3.47 23.11 8.74
N GLU A 191 4.23 24.20 8.91
CA GLU A 191 3.72 25.46 9.49
C GLU A 191 2.57 26.09 8.68
N THR A 192 2.61 25.96 7.36
CA THR A 192 1.57 26.48 6.45
C THR A 192 1.21 25.45 5.38
N ALA A 193 0.04 25.63 4.77
CA ALA A 193 -0.40 24.82 3.62
C ALA A 193 0.67 24.78 2.51
N ARG A 194 1.24 25.93 2.14
CA ARG A 194 2.27 26.03 1.10
C ARG A 194 3.52 25.21 1.41
N ILE A 195 3.98 25.17 2.66
CA ILE A 195 5.13 24.35 3.06
C ILE A 195 4.77 22.86 3.06
N GLY A 196 3.53 22.50 3.42
CA GLY A 196 3.00 21.14 3.29
C GLY A 196 2.96 20.65 1.84
N VAL A 197 2.50 21.49 0.91
CA VAL A 197 2.55 21.21 -0.53
C VAL A 197 4.00 21.10 -1.01
N ARG A 198 4.90 22.01 -0.62
CA ARG A 198 6.33 21.93 -0.97
C ARG A 198 6.97 20.61 -0.54
N ALA A 199 6.71 20.16 0.69
CA ALA A 199 7.22 18.88 1.18
C ALA A 199 6.69 17.69 0.34
N HIS A 200 5.42 17.72 -0.06
CA HIS A 200 4.83 16.71 -0.95
C HIS A 200 5.51 16.69 -2.33
N ILE A 201 5.67 17.86 -2.97
CA ILE A 201 6.34 18.00 -4.27
C ILE A 201 7.81 17.58 -4.18
N GLN A 202 8.51 17.90 -3.09
CA GLN A 202 9.87 17.42 -2.85
C GLN A 202 9.92 15.90 -2.68
N HIS A 203 8.94 15.27 -2.02
CA HIS A 203 8.90 13.81 -1.91
C HIS A 203 8.71 13.13 -3.28
N LEU A 204 7.84 13.67 -4.13
CA LEU A 204 7.71 13.25 -5.54
C LEU A 204 9.01 13.46 -6.33
N LEU A 205 9.67 14.61 -6.16
CA LEU A 205 10.96 14.89 -6.82
C LEU A 205 12.05 13.91 -6.38
N ALA A 206 12.03 13.47 -5.12
CA ALA A 206 12.99 12.51 -4.60
C ALA A 206 12.90 11.14 -5.31
N TYR A 207 11.72 10.74 -5.77
CA TYR A 207 11.54 9.59 -6.66
C TYR A 207 11.86 9.94 -8.12
N ALA A 208 11.31 11.03 -8.64
CA ALA A 208 11.31 11.32 -10.08
C ALA A 208 12.59 11.96 -10.64
N SER A 209 13.50 12.47 -9.81
CA SER A 209 14.73 13.14 -10.28
C SER A 209 15.97 12.90 -9.41
N VAL A 210 17.13 12.96 -10.06
CA VAL A 210 18.44 13.04 -9.40
C VAL A 210 18.87 14.50 -9.09
N ARG A 211 18.14 15.49 -9.61
CA ARG A 211 18.39 16.92 -9.40
C ARG A 211 17.96 17.32 -7.97
N PRO A 212 18.73 18.13 -7.22
CA PRO A 212 18.24 18.71 -5.96
C PRO A 212 17.04 19.66 -6.21
N PRO A 213 16.17 19.91 -5.21
CA PRO A 213 15.10 20.89 -5.35
C PRO A 213 15.64 22.30 -5.59
N ARG A 214 14.81 23.20 -6.13
CA ARG A 214 15.12 24.62 -6.30
C ARG A 214 14.90 25.44 -5.03
N GLU A 215 14.00 24.97 -4.18
CA GLU A 215 13.62 25.55 -2.89
C GLU A 215 14.28 24.76 -1.74
N ASP A 216 14.42 25.37 -0.57
CA ASP A 216 14.97 24.70 0.61
C ASP A 216 14.20 23.41 0.96
N VAL A 217 14.95 22.37 1.36
CA VAL A 217 14.40 21.04 1.66
C VAL A 217 13.60 21.06 2.96
N VAL A 218 12.29 20.87 2.85
CA VAL A 218 11.33 20.79 3.96
C VAL A 218 10.73 19.39 4.13
N ASP A 219 10.83 18.50 3.14
CA ASP A 219 10.51 17.08 3.31
C ASP A 219 11.55 16.38 4.23
N PRO A 220 11.16 15.93 5.44
CA PRO A 220 12.08 15.28 6.38
C PRO A 220 12.56 13.88 5.91
N ARG A 221 11.99 13.34 4.83
CA ARG A 221 12.37 12.05 4.23
C ARG A 221 13.15 12.20 2.92
N TYR A 222 13.36 13.42 2.39
CA TYR A 222 13.94 13.65 1.06
C TYR A 222 15.29 12.93 0.89
N SER A 223 16.22 13.19 1.82
CA SER A 223 17.55 12.60 1.83
C SER A 223 17.55 11.08 2.03
N LEU A 224 16.53 10.53 2.69
CA LEU A 224 16.38 9.08 2.85
C LEU A 224 15.94 8.42 1.54
N VAL A 225 14.97 9.02 0.83
CA VAL A 225 14.55 8.53 -0.50
C VAL A 225 15.69 8.68 -1.51
N ARG A 226 16.38 9.83 -1.54
CA ARG A 226 17.55 10.02 -2.42
C ARG A 226 18.73 9.09 -2.07
N ALA A 227 18.88 8.64 -0.83
CA ALA A 227 19.90 7.65 -0.48
C ALA A 227 19.58 6.25 -1.04
N VAL A 228 18.30 5.85 -1.03
CA VAL A 228 17.83 4.57 -1.62
C VAL A 228 17.89 4.61 -3.15
N TYR A 229 17.45 5.71 -3.76
CA TYR A 229 17.36 5.89 -5.21
C TYR A 229 18.53 6.72 -5.78
N SER A 230 19.73 6.54 -5.25
CA SER A 230 20.90 7.43 -5.47
C SER A 230 21.18 7.80 -6.93
N THR A 231 21.19 6.83 -7.83
CA THR A 231 21.40 7.02 -9.28
C THR A 231 20.20 6.66 -10.14
N SER A 232 19.09 6.22 -9.53
CA SER A 232 17.87 5.78 -10.21
C SER A 232 16.71 6.73 -9.95
N THR A 233 15.70 6.64 -10.81
CA THR A 233 14.45 7.40 -10.70
C THR A 233 13.26 6.50 -10.88
N ILE A 234 12.12 6.94 -10.34
CA ILE A 234 10.78 6.40 -10.61
C ILE A 234 9.97 7.58 -11.13
N ASP A 235 9.76 7.58 -12.44
CA ASP A 235 9.28 8.70 -13.24
C ASP A 235 7.78 8.59 -13.59
N THR A 236 7.11 7.52 -13.17
CA THR A 236 5.71 7.21 -13.48
C THR A 236 4.90 6.86 -12.24
N TRP A 237 3.61 7.23 -12.25
CA TRP A 237 2.68 7.03 -11.14
C TRP A 237 2.54 5.55 -10.74
N PRO A 238 2.31 4.58 -11.66
CA PRO A 238 2.30 3.15 -11.31
C PRO A 238 3.65 2.62 -10.81
N GLY A 239 4.75 3.33 -11.07
CA GLY A 239 6.07 2.99 -10.54
C GLY A 239 6.18 3.17 -9.02
N LEU A 240 5.31 3.99 -8.42
CA LEU A 240 5.22 4.21 -6.96
C LEU A 240 4.49 3.07 -6.21
N ASN A 241 3.89 2.11 -6.92
CA ASN A 241 3.14 1.00 -6.33
C ASN A 241 4.04 0.14 -5.44
N GLY A 242 3.60 -0.12 -4.21
CA GLY A 242 4.39 -0.84 -3.20
C GLY A 242 5.60 -0.07 -2.65
N ARG A 243 5.77 1.22 -2.99
CA ARG A 243 6.93 2.05 -2.60
C ARG A 243 6.54 3.31 -1.84
N TRP A 244 5.47 3.98 -2.28
CA TRP A 244 4.87 5.09 -1.53
C TRP A 244 3.97 4.56 -0.42
N ALA A 245 3.03 3.68 -0.79
CA ALA A 245 2.16 2.94 0.11
C ALA A 245 2.38 1.43 -0.06
N VAL A 246 2.20 0.67 1.02
CA VAL A 246 2.36 -0.80 1.06
C VAL A 246 1.05 -1.42 1.57
N PRO A 247 0.46 -2.45 0.90
CA PRO A 247 0.97 -3.12 -0.30
C PRO A 247 0.85 -2.28 -1.58
N GLY A 248 -0.12 -1.36 -1.69
CA GLY A 248 -0.17 -0.33 -2.73
C GLY A 248 -0.19 -0.82 -4.19
N ASN A 249 -0.70 -2.03 -4.45
CA ASN A 249 -0.58 -2.72 -5.75
C ASN A 249 -1.11 -1.91 -6.97
N ASN A 250 -2.15 -1.09 -6.78
CA ASN A 250 -2.79 -0.26 -7.81
C ASN A 250 -2.65 1.26 -7.53
N TYR A 251 -1.73 1.64 -6.64
CA TYR A 251 -1.68 2.98 -6.03
C TYR A 251 -1.65 4.13 -7.05
N GLY A 252 -0.77 4.04 -8.05
CA GLY A 252 -0.64 5.03 -9.12
C GLY A 252 -1.79 5.04 -10.12
N GLN A 253 -2.40 3.88 -10.39
CA GLN A 253 -3.61 3.78 -11.22
C GLN A 253 -4.78 4.50 -10.53
N GLU A 254 -4.91 4.36 -9.21
CA GLU A 254 -5.96 5.06 -8.44
C GLU A 254 -5.75 6.58 -8.42
N ILE A 255 -4.50 7.07 -8.41
CA ILE A 255 -4.19 8.50 -8.58
C ILE A 255 -4.56 8.98 -9.98
N LEU A 256 -4.17 8.22 -11.01
CA LEU A 256 -4.46 8.54 -12.40
C LEU A 256 -5.96 8.49 -12.73
N GLN A 257 -6.75 7.63 -12.06
CA GLN A 257 -8.21 7.62 -12.17
C GLN A 257 -8.88 8.78 -11.43
N ILE A 258 -8.31 9.25 -10.31
CA ILE A 258 -8.77 10.50 -9.68
C ILE A 258 -8.50 11.69 -10.61
N LEU A 259 -7.34 11.71 -11.29
CA LEU A 259 -6.99 12.73 -12.28
C LEU A 259 -7.90 12.71 -13.52
N ASP A 260 -8.23 11.53 -14.03
CA ASP A 260 -9.23 11.35 -15.09
C ASP A 260 -10.55 12.04 -14.74
N ASN A 261 -11.09 11.74 -13.56
CA ASN A 261 -12.34 12.32 -13.08
C ASN A 261 -12.24 13.85 -12.87
N ILE A 262 -11.07 14.39 -12.50
CA ILE A 262 -10.84 15.84 -12.44
C ILE A 262 -10.96 16.46 -13.84
N THR A 263 -10.49 15.79 -14.91
CA THR A 263 -10.60 16.31 -16.28
C THR A 263 -12.01 16.26 -16.88
N GLU A 264 -12.97 15.64 -16.16
CA GLU A 264 -14.39 15.56 -16.55
C GLU A 264 -15.29 16.62 -15.86
N GLU A 265 -14.71 17.52 -15.04
CA GLU A 265 -15.38 18.71 -14.46
C GLU A 265 -15.32 19.95 -15.36
#